data_AF-A0A4Q3CMU8-F1
#
_entry.id   AF-A0A4Q3CMU8-F1
#
_cell.length_a   1.000
_cell.length_b   1.000
_cell.length_c   1.000
_cell.angle_alpha   90.00
_cell.angle_beta   90.00
_cell.angle_gamma   90.00
#
_symmetry.space_group_name_H-M   'P 1'
#
loop_
_entity.id
_entity.type
_entity.pdbx_description
1 polymer ?
#
loop_
_entity_poly.entity_id
_entity_poly.type
_entity_poly.pdbx_seq_one_letter_code
_entity_poly.pdbx_strand_id
1 'polypeptide(L)' 'MIEKIRLENILFLDIETVPEHEHFGLLDDETRDLYSAKTLYQRKDEFTAEEFYERAGI' A
#
# COMPACT_ATOMS: atom_id res chain seq x y z
N MET A 1 -5.99 -29.28 10.69
CA MET A 1 -4.57 -28.88 10.61
C MET A 1 -4.25 -27.79 11.64
N ILE A 2 -5.09 -26.75 11.73
CA ILE A 2 -4.96 -25.66 12.71
C ILE A 2 -5.11 -26.12 14.17
N GLU A 3 -5.97 -27.11 14.44
CA GLU A 3 -6.17 -27.69 15.78
C GLU A 3 -4.96 -28.45 16.36
N LYS A 4 -3.93 -28.70 15.54
CA LYS A 4 -2.68 -29.34 15.99
C LYS A 4 -1.60 -28.33 16.36
N ILE A 5 -1.82 -27.03 16.11
CA ILE A 5 -0.88 -25.96 16.46
C ILE A 5 -1.18 -25.53 17.89
N ARG A 6 -0.17 -25.59 18.77
CA ARG A 6 -0.29 -25.06 20.12
C ARG A 6 -0.33 -23.53 20.07
N LEU A 7 -1.25 -22.91 20.80
CA LEU A 7 -1.47 -21.46 20.75
C LEU A 7 -0.23 -20.67 21.19
N GLU A 8 0.56 -21.19 22.14
CA GLU A 8 1.81 -20.58 22.59
C GLU A 8 2.91 -20.52 21.52
N ASN A 9 2.73 -21.22 20.40
CA ASN A 9 3.65 -21.20 19.26
C ASN A 9 3.18 -20.27 18.12
N ILE A 10 2.11 -19.49 18.32
CA ILE A 10 1.57 -18.58 17.30
C ILE A 10 2.13 -17.17 17.54
N LEU A 11 2.88 -16.66 16.56
CA LEU A 11 3.32 -15.27 16.50
C LEU A 11 2.35 -14.48 15.62
N PHE A 12 1.77 -13.42 16.17
CA PHE A 12 0.99 -12.44 15.41
C PHE A 12 1.91 -11.29 15.03
N LEU A 13 2.02 -11.04 13.72
CA LEU A 13 2.72 -9.89 13.17
C LEU A 13 1.69 -9.00 12.49
N ASP A 14 1.58 -7.78 12.98
CA ASP A 14 0.88 -6.71 12.29
C ASP A 14 1.92 -5.96 11.46
N ILE A 15 1.79 -6.02 10.14
CA ILE A 15 2.73 -5.39 9.22
C ILE A 15 2.01 -4.28 8.47
N GLU A 16 2.62 -3.10 8.47
CA GLU A 16 2.18 -2.00 7.63
C GLU A 16 2.78 -2.15 6.23
N THR A 17 2.04 -1.73 5.22
CA THR A 17 2.57 -1.62 3.87
C THR A 17 3.49 -0.41 3.76
N VAL A 18 4.47 -0.45 2.86
CA VAL A 18 5.28 0.71 2.51
C VAL A 18 5.28 0.85 0.99
N PRO A 19 5.38 2.07 0.44
CA PRO A 19 5.53 2.23 -0.98
C PRO A 19 6.85 1.60 -1.45
N GLU A 20 6.85 1.06 -2.66
CA GLU A 20 8.05 0.46 -3.29
C GLU A 20 9.17 1.48 -3.47
N HIS A 21 8.81 2.72 -3.79
CA HIS A 21 9.73 3.85 -3.89
C HIS A 21 9.31 4.98 -2.95
N GLU A 22 10.29 5.71 -2.41
CA GLU A 22 10.06 6.84 -1.50
C GLU A 22 9.31 8.00 -2.18
N HIS A 23 9.49 8.17 -3.49
CA HIS A 23 8.90 9.26 -4.24
C HIS A 23 8.14 8.73 -5.46
N PHE A 24 6.98 9.34 -5.75
CA PHE A 24 6.14 9.00 -6.89
C PHE A 24 6.92 9.05 -8.22
N GLY A 25 7.82 10.03 -8.38
CA GLY A 25 8.64 10.19 -9.57
C GLY A 25 9.69 9.09 -9.80
N LEU A 26 9.92 8.20 -8.82
CA LEU A 26 10.80 7.04 -8.97
C LEU A 26 10.07 5.81 -9.50
N LEU A 27 8.73 5.82 -9.51
CA LEU A 27 7.93 4.74 -10.07
C LEU A 27 8.06 4.69 -11.60
N ASP A 28 8.07 3.49 -12.15
CA ASP A 28 7.88 3.31 -13.59
C ASP A 28 6.48 3.77 -14.05
N ASP A 29 6.31 3.92 -15.36
CA ASP A 29 5.07 4.46 -15.94
C ASP A 29 3.86 3.56 -15.62
N GLU A 30 4.03 2.23 -15.67
CA GLU A 30 2.97 1.27 -15.39
C GLU A 30 2.48 1.39 -13.95
N THR A 31 3.39 1.48 -12.99
CA THR A 31 3.07 1.60 -11.56
C THR A 31 2.42 2.94 -11.24
N ARG A 32 2.82 4.03 -11.91
CA ARG A 32 2.14 5.33 -11.77
C ARG A 32 0.69 5.28 -12.26
N ASP A 33 0.44 4.63 -13.38
CA ASP A 33 -0.91 4.47 -13.92
C ASP A 33 -1.79 3.60 -13.01
N LEU A 34 -1.24 2.48 -12.52
CA LEU A 34 -1.92 1.60 -11.57
C LEU A 34 -2.22 2.32 -10.26
N TYR A 35 -1.28 3.09 -9.73
CA TYR A 35 -1.47 3.88 -8.51
C TYR A 35 -2.55 4.96 -8.71
N SER A 36 -2.51 5.67 -9.84
CA SER A 36 -3.51 6.69 -10.17
C SER A 36 -4.93 6.11 -10.24
N ALA A 37 -5.08 4.95 -10.89
CA ALA A 37 -6.36 4.24 -10.99
C ALA A 37 -6.85 3.72 -9.63
N LYS A 38 -5.95 3.10 -8.85
CA LYS A 38 -6.25 2.56 -7.51
C LYS A 38 -6.75 3.64 -6.55
N THR A 39 -6.13 4.82 -6.58
CA THR A 39 -6.39 5.90 -5.63
C THR A 39 -7.46 6.89 -6.09
N LEU A 40 -7.97 6.78 -7.32
CA LEU A 40 -8.90 7.73 -7.92
C LEU A 40 -10.10 8.04 -7.01
N TYR A 41 -10.75 7.01 -6.47
CA TYR A 41 -11.92 7.20 -5.59
C TYR A 41 -11.55 7.84 -4.23
N GLN A 42 -10.32 7.66 -3.77
CA GLN A 42 -9.84 8.19 -2.48
C GLN A 42 -9.46 9.67 -2.58
N ARG A 43 -8.94 10.07 -3.76
CA ARG A 43 -8.52 11.44 -4.05
C ARG A 43 -9.69 12.40 -4.21
N LYS A 44 -10.91 11.90 -4.47
CA LYS A 44 -12.14 12.70 -4.66
C LYS A 44 -11.98 13.87 -5.65
N ASP A 45 -11.08 13.72 -6.62
CA ASP A 45 -10.66 14.77 -7.55
C ASP A 45 -10.07 16.05 -6.89
N GLU A 46 -9.73 16.00 -5.61
CA GLU A 46 -9.10 17.11 -4.86
C GLU A 46 -7.57 17.10 -4.95
N PHE A 47 -6.98 15.92 -5.23
CA PHE A 47 -5.53 15.72 -5.26
C PHE A 47 -5.09 14.98 -6.53
N THR A 48 -3.93 15.35 -7.06
CA THR A 48 -3.23 14.54 -8.05
C THR A 48 -2.72 13.23 -7.43
N ALA A 49 -2.37 12.26 -8.28
CA ALA A 49 -1.82 10.98 -7.80
C ALA A 49 -0.50 11.18 -7.05
N GLU A 50 0.32 12.14 -7.49
CA GLU A 50 1.59 12.48 -6.86
C GLU A 50 1.40 13.16 -5.49
N GLU A 51 0.49 14.14 -5.37
CA GLU A 51 0.17 14.78 -4.09
C GLU A 51 -0.43 13.80 -3.08
N PHE A 52 -1.15 12.78 -3.56
CA PHE A 52 -1.71 11.74 -2.71
C PHE A 52 -0.69 10.65 -2.33
N TYR A 53 0.49 10.64 -2.96
CA TYR A 53 1.48 9.57 -2.80
C TYR A 53 2.06 9.45 -1.39
N GLU A 54 1.97 10.50 -0.56
CA GLU A 54 2.31 10.42 0.87
C GLU A 54 1.53 9.31 1.60
N ARG A 55 0.39 8.87 1.06
CA ARG A 55 -0.44 7.79 1.59
C ARG A 55 -0.20 6.42 0.94
N ALA A 56 0.83 6.27 0.12
CA ALA A 56 1.07 5.03 -0.62
C ALA A 56 1.44 3.81 0.26
N GLY A 57 1.74 4.03 1.55
CA GLY A 57 1.98 2.97 2.54
C GLY A 57 0.79 2.59 3.41
N ILE A 58 -0.39 3.21 3.24
CA ILE A 58 -1.58 2.94 4.06
C ILE A 58 -2.62 2.12 3.26
#